data_AF-A0A7Y2KTV9-F1
#
_entry.id   AF-A0A7Y2KTV9-F1
#
_cell.length_a   1.000
_cell.length_b   1.000
_cell.length_c   1.000
_cell.angle_alpha   90.00
_cell.angle_beta   90.00
_cell.angle_gamma   90.00
#
_symmetry.space_group_name_H-M   'P 1'
#
loop_
_entity.id
_entity.type
_entity.pdbx_description
1 polymer ?
#
loop_
_entity_poly.entity_id
_entity_poly.type
_entity_poly.pdbx_seq_one_letter_code
_entity_poly.pdbx_strand_id
1 'polypeptide(L)'
;MQGIVVAPFGTNGPLWSLAYEFWFYIWFPAIVVSWRQRRPSIFLIFIGLAWITPFMLIGFACWLCGAALHGMTKTHLTDFPRSPIGRTWLIIASSILPAILIVVRVVGLEGLELALAGAFALFLYILLRANPPTPRWLRPFAGYGAKASFSLYAMHFPIMAFAAALLVGSERLPPTAGNIALVGATLALAVFACGLFATLTERHTARVRTFFYAKLLTVQKACAGRLVS
;
A
#
# COMPACT_ATOMS: atom_id res chain seq x y z
N MET A 1 -16.40 7.97 8.52
CA MET A 1 -15.11 7.37 8.13
C MET A 1 -14.21 8.52 7.71
N GLN A 2 -13.15 8.78 8.48
CA GLN A 2 -12.31 9.98 8.38
C GLN A 2 -11.79 10.20 6.95
N GLY A 3 -11.86 11.43 6.43
CA GLY A 3 -11.48 11.80 5.06
C GLY A 3 -12.56 11.59 3.99
N ILE A 4 -13.67 10.89 4.30
CA ILE A 4 -14.79 10.66 3.37
C ILE A 4 -16.02 11.48 3.77
N VAL A 5 -16.43 11.37 5.04
CA VAL A 5 -17.64 12.03 5.57
C VAL A 5 -17.32 13.01 6.70
N VAL A 6 -16.20 12.81 7.39
CA VAL A 6 -15.78 13.61 8.54
C VAL A 6 -14.29 13.89 8.45
N ALA A 7 -13.82 15.02 9.01
CA ALA A 7 -12.41 15.34 9.05
C ALA A 7 -11.58 14.26 9.78
N PRO A 8 -10.30 14.07 9.42
CA PRO A 8 -9.39 13.21 10.18
C PRO A 8 -9.29 13.63 11.64
N PHE A 9 -9.28 12.65 12.55
CA PHE A 9 -9.13 12.93 13.97
C PHE A 9 -7.67 13.24 14.29
N GLY A 10 -7.42 14.40 14.89
CA GLY A 10 -6.08 14.82 15.28
C GLY A 10 -5.08 14.75 14.12
N THR A 11 -3.98 14.04 14.32
CA THR A 11 -2.88 13.90 13.36
C THR A 11 -3.08 12.76 12.34
N ASN A 12 -4.27 12.16 12.25
CA ASN A 12 -4.52 11.01 11.38
C ASN A 12 -4.70 11.36 9.89
N GLY A 13 -4.43 12.60 9.49
CA GLY A 13 -4.49 13.03 8.09
C GLY A 13 -3.83 12.06 7.10
N PRO A 14 -2.61 11.56 7.37
CA PRO A 14 -1.94 10.61 6.47
C PRO A 14 -2.62 9.24 6.31
N LEU A 15 -3.51 8.85 7.23
CA LEU A 15 -4.22 7.55 7.20
C LEU A 15 -5.40 7.51 6.22
N TRP A 16 -5.59 8.58 5.44
CA TRP A 16 -6.71 8.71 4.50
C TRP A 16 -6.80 7.55 3.51
N SER A 17 -5.67 7.05 3.00
CA SER A 17 -5.69 5.98 1.99
C SER A 17 -6.14 4.65 2.58
N LEU A 18 -5.87 4.40 3.87
CA LEU A 18 -6.34 3.20 4.57
C LEU A 18 -7.87 3.17 4.72
N ALA A 19 -8.49 4.34 4.93
CA ALA A 19 -9.95 4.45 4.97
C ALA A 19 -10.59 4.11 3.61
N TYR A 20 -9.94 4.46 2.49
CA TYR A 20 -10.40 4.07 1.15
C TYR A 20 -10.14 2.59 0.87
N GLU A 21 -8.97 2.06 1.22
CA GLU A 21 -8.63 0.65 1.01
C GLU A 21 -9.64 -0.30 1.65
N PHE A 22 -10.16 0.05 2.84
CA PHE A 22 -11.24 -0.70 3.48
C PHE A 22 -12.45 -0.92 2.54
N TRP A 23 -12.88 0.14 1.84
CA TRP A 23 -13.98 0.05 0.89
C TRP A 23 -13.61 -0.71 -0.38
N PHE A 24 -12.38 -0.56 -0.86
CA PHE A 24 -11.89 -1.29 -2.03
C PHE A 24 -11.91 -2.81 -1.79
N TYR A 25 -11.58 -3.25 -0.56
CA TYR A 25 -11.68 -4.65 -0.15
C TYR A 25 -13.12 -5.17 -0.03
N ILE A 26 -14.12 -4.31 0.10
CA ILE A 26 -15.54 -4.69 0.05
C ILE A 26 -16.02 -4.74 -1.41
N TRP A 27 -15.72 -3.69 -2.18
CA TRP A 27 -16.19 -3.54 -3.55
C TRP A 27 -15.62 -4.58 -4.49
N PHE A 28 -14.30 -4.84 -4.43
CA PHE A 28 -13.66 -5.79 -5.33
C PHE A 28 -14.29 -7.19 -5.30
N PRO A 29 -14.40 -7.89 -4.15
CA PRO A 29 -15.05 -9.19 -4.11
C PRO A 29 -16.55 -9.12 -4.42
N ALA A 30 -17.25 -8.04 -4.04
CA ALA A 30 -18.65 -7.88 -4.40
C ALA A 30 -18.85 -7.85 -5.92
N ILE A 31 -18.01 -7.10 -6.65
CA ILE A 31 -18.03 -7.04 -8.12
C ILE A 31 -17.69 -8.42 -8.71
N VAL A 32 -16.62 -9.06 -8.25
CA VAL A 32 -16.17 -10.36 -8.78
C VAL A 32 -17.22 -11.45 -8.55
N VAL A 33 -17.79 -11.54 -7.35
CA VAL A 33 -18.84 -12.52 -7.03
C VAL A 33 -20.08 -12.26 -7.84
N SER A 34 -20.50 -10.99 -7.95
CA SER A 34 -21.69 -10.64 -8.73
C SER A 34 -21.55 -10.96 -10.20
N TRP A 35 -20.38 -10.70 -10.78
CA TRP A 35 -20.10 -11.07 -12.15
C TRP A 35 -20.11 -12.59 -12.35
N ARG A 36 -19.43 -13.36 -11.47
CA ARG A 36 -19.35 -14.82 -11.57
C ARG A 36 -20.70 -15.52 -11.36
N GLN A 37 -21.51 -15.04 -10.42
CA GLN A 37 -22.79 -15.65 -10.08
C GLN A 37 -23.97 -15.05 -10.86
N ARG A 38 -23.73 -14.03 -11.70
CA ARG A 38 -24.76 -13.26 -12.43
C ARG A 38 -25.87 -12.72 -11.50
N ARG A 39 -25.52 -12.41 -10.25
CA ARG A 39 -26.45 -11.91 -9.22
C ARG A 39 -25.83 -10.73 -8.47
N PRO A 40 -26.52 -9.59 -8.34
CA PRO A 40 -25.96 -8.44 -7.63
C PRO A 40 -25.80 -8.76 -6.14
N SER A 41 -24.62 -8.45 -5.61
CA SER A 41 -24.31 -8.55 -4.19
C SER A 41 -24.86 -7.32 -3.49
N ILE A 42 -25.47 -7.50 -2.32
CA ILE A 42 -25.99 -6.39 -1.51
C ILE A 42 -24.90 -5.37 -1.19
N PHE A 43 -23.63 -5.80 -1.09
CA PHE A 43 -22.49 -4.93 -0.81
C PHE A 43 -22.17 -3.95 -1.95
N LEU A 44 -22.71 -4.15 -3.16
CA LEU A 44 -22.57 -3.18 -4.26
C LEU A 44 -23.30 -1.87 -3.97
N ILE A 45 -24.27 -1.85 -3.05
CA ILE A 45 -24.94 -0.61 -2.62
C ILE A 45 -23.95 0.43 -2.11
N PHE A 46 -22.84 -0.02 -1.50
CA PHE A 46 -21.81 0.87 -0.97
C PHE A 46 -20.97 1.54 -2.06
N ILE A 47 -21.07 1.13 -3.34
CA ILE A 47 -20.54 1.94 -4.46
C ILE A 47 -21.21 3.31 -4.49
N GLY A 48 -22.42 3.43 -3.95
CA GLY A 48 -23.08 4.72 -3.70
C GLY A 48 -22.21 5.74 -2.96
N LEU A 49 -21.29 5.31 -2.10
CA LEU A 49 -20.35 6.20 -1.41
C LEU A 49 -19.40 6.95 -2.37
N ALA A 50 -19.12 6.39 -3.55
CA ALA A 50 -18.33 7.05 -4.59
C ALA A 50 -18.96 8.36 -5.09
N TRP A 51 -20.29 8.49 -4.98
CA TRP A 51 -20.99 9.72 -5.38
C TRP A 51 -20.70 10.89 -4.44
N ILE A 52 -20.36 10.61 -3.18
CA ILE A 52 -19.97 11.61 -2.19
C ILE A 52 -18.51 12.05 -2.42
N THR A 53 -17.67 11.13 -2.93
CA THR A 53 -16.25 11.40 -3.14
C THR A 53 -15.79 10.77 -4.46
N PRO A 54 -15.86 11.51 -5.58
CA PRO A 54 -15.49 11.00 -6.91
C PRO A 54 -14.06 10.45 -6.98
N PHE A 55 -13.15 11.01 -6.18
CA PHE A 55 -11.76 10.55 -6.04
C PHE A 55 -11.67 9.08 -5.62
N MET A 56 -12.70 8.53 -4.96
CA MET A 56 -12.75 7.14 -4.53
C MET A 56 -12.79 6.16 -5.72
N LEU A 57 -13.41 6.54 -6.85
CA LEU A 57 -13.41 5.71 -8.06
C LEU A 57 -12.06 5.69 -8.75
N ILE A 58 -11.41 6.86 -8.83
CA ILE A 58 -10.06 6.98 -9.40
C ILE A 58 -9.07 6.20 -8.53
N GLY A 59 -9.16 6.34 -7.20
CA GLY A 59 -8.39 5.56 -6.24
C GLY A 59 -8.63 4.06 -6.38
N PHE A 60 -9.88 3.63 -6.57
CA PHE A 60 -10.22 2.22 -6.81
C PHE A 60 -9.60 1.71 -8.13
N ALA A 61 -9.65 2.50 -9.21
CA ALA A 61 -9.01 2.16 -10.48
C ALA A 61 -7.48 2.04 -10.32
N CYS A 62 -6.85 2.95 -9.58
CA CYS A 62 -5.42 2.87 -9.25
C CYS A 62 -5.09 1.61 -8.43
N TRP A 63 -5.93 1.28 -7.44
CA TRP A 63 -5.82 0.07 -6.65
C TRP A 63 -5.94 -1.20 -7.51
N LEU A 64 -6.84 -1.18 -8.51
CA LEU A 64 -6.99 -2.28 -9.47
C LEU A 64 -5.73 -2.50 -10.33
N CYS A 65 -4.93 -1.46 -10.64
CA CYS A 65 -3.63 -1.66 -11.29
C CYS A 65 -2.72 -2.56 -10.46
N GLY A 66 -2.69 -2.35 -9.13
CA GLY A 66 -1.94 -3.21 -8.20
C GLY A 66 -2.53 -4.62 -8.09
N ALA A 67 -3.86 -4.75 -8.03
CA ALA A 67 -4.54 -6.06 -8.00
C ALA A 67 -4.29 -6.86 -9.30
N ALA A 68 -4.35 -6.19 -10.45
CA ALA A 68 -4.04 -6.79 -11.76
C ALA A 68 -2.58 -7.23 -11.83
N LEU A 69 -1.64 -6.38 -11.41
CA LEU A 69 -0.22 -6.72 -11.31
C LEU A 69 0.01 -7.96 -10.44
N HIS A 70 -0.63 -8.01 -9.27
CA HIS A 70 -0.57 -9.18 -8.39
C HIS A 70 -1.13 -10.43 -9.10
N GLY A 71 -2.28 -10.33 -9.77
CA GLY A 71 -2.85 -11.43 -10.54
C GLY A 71 -1.94 -11.94 -11.67
N MET A 72 -1.30 -11.03 -12.39
CA MET A 72 -0.38 -11.35 -13.50
C MET A 72 0.95 -11.96 -13.03
N THR A 73 1.36 -11.71 -11.79
CA THR A 73 2.64 -12.18 -11.23
C THR A 73 2.48 -13.43 -10.37
N LYS A 74 1.33 -13.60 -9.69
CA LYS A 74 1.05 -14.71 -8.77
C LYS A 74 1.25 -16.10 -9.40
N THR A 75 1.05 -16.25 -10.70
CA THR A 75 1.22 -17.51 -11.43
C THR A 75 2.65 -17.83 -11.86
N HIS A 76 3.61 -16.88 -11.75
CA HIS A 76 4.91 -17.02 -12.42
C HIS A 76 6.15 -16.58 -11.62
N LEU A 77 6.02 -16.12 -10.37
CA LEU A 77 7.18 -15.61 -9.60
C LEU A 77 8.34 -16.61 -9.43
N THR A 78 8.10 -17.92 -9.54
CA THR A 78 9.12 -18.98 -9.43
C THR A 78 9.72 -19.41 -10.77
N ASP A 79 9.02 -19.17 -11.88
CA ASP A 79 9.34 -19.74 -13.20
C ASP A 79 9.57 -18.67 -14.28
N PHE A 80 9.93 -17.44 -13.91
CA PHE A 80 10.35 -16.47 -14.93
C PHE A 80 11.76 -16.84 -15.42
N PRO A 81 11.93 -17.45 -16.61
CA PRO A 81 13.24 -17.49 -17.23
C PRO A 81 13.72 -16.05 -17.40
N ARG A 82 15.03 -15.82 -17.29
CA ARG A 82 15.66 -14.53 -17.62
C ARG A 82 15.40 -14.21 -19.08
N SER A 83 14.22 -13.68 -19.38
CA SER A 83 13.81 -13.37 -20.72
C SER A 83 14.56 -12.13 -21.19
N PRO A 84 15.08 -12.12 -22.42
CA PRO A 84 15.64 -10.93 -23.06
C PRO A 84 14.58 -9.86 -23.36
N ILE A 85 13.33 -10.01 -22.89
CA ILE A 85 12.38 -8.90 -22.63
C ILE A 85 12.92 -7.91 -21.57
N GLY A 86 14.13 -8.13 -21.05
CA GLY A 86 15.24 -7.29 -21.53
C GLY A 86 15.47 -5.96 -20.86
N ARG A 87 16.75 -5.69 -20.59
CA ARG A 87 17.29 -4.42 -20.11
C ARG A 87 16.68 -3.19 -20.81
N THR A 88 16.33 -3.27 -22.10
CA THR A 88 15.67 -2.20 -22.86
C THR A 88 14.30 -1.83 -22.30
N TRP A 89 13.40 -2.78 -22.04
CA TRP A 89 12.09 -2.47 -21.45
C TRP A 89 12.21 -1.97 -20.02
N LEU A 90 13.21 -2.46 -19.27
CA LEU A 90 13.52 -1.92 -17.95
C LEU A 90 13.95 -0.46 -18.05
N ILE A 91 14.80 -0.09 -19.01
CA ILE A 91 15.20 1.30 -19.25
C ILE A 91 13.97 2.14 -19.63
N ILE A 92 13.16 1.69 -20.59
CA ILE A 92 11.94 2.40 -21.02
C ILE A 92 11.01 2.65 -19.83
N ALA A 93 10.67 1.60 -19.07
CA ALA A 93 9.77 1.73 -17.92
C ALA A 93 10.39 2.59 -16.80
N SER A 94 11.71 2.48 -16.58
CA SER A 94 12.46 3.32 -15.62
C SER A 94 12.58 4.77 -16.07
N SER A 95 12.41 5.08 -17.36
CA SER A 95 12.38 6.45 -17.89
C SER A 95 10.97 7.05 -17.87
N ILE A 96 9.94 6.23 -18.14
CA ILE A 96 8.53 6.68 -18.11
C ILE A 96 8.12 7.11 -16.71
N LEU A 97 8.47 6.35 -15.67
CA LEU A 97 8.10 6.66 -14.28
C LEU A 97 8.60 8.04 -13.80
N PRO A 98 9.89 8.40 -13.92
CA PRO A 98 10.35 9.73 -13.55
C PRO A 98 9.79 10.82 -14.47
N ALA A 99 9.57 10.54 -15.76
CA ALA A 99 8.93 11.51 -16.66
C ALA A 99 7.52 11.88 -16.18
N ILE A 100 6.68 10.89 -15.84
CA ILE A 100 5.34 11.17 -15.30
C ILE A 100 5.41 11.85 -13.93
N LEU A 101 6.38 11.50 -13.08
CA LEU A 101 6.58 12.17 -11.79
C LEU A 101 6.97 13.65 -11.96
N ILE A 102 7.81 13.97 -12.95
CA ILE A 102 8.17 15.35 -13.29
C ILE A 102 6.94 16.11 -13.79
N VAL A 103 6.15 15.51 -14.69
CA VAL A 103 4.91 16.12 -15.20
C VAL A 103 3.94 16.39 -14.06
N VAL A 104 3.67 15.39 -13.21
CA VAL A 104 2.81 15.52 -12.03
C VAL A 104 3.32 16.59 -11.07
N ARG A 105 4.64 16.74 -10.94
CA ARG A 105 5.23 17.78 -10.09
C ARG A 105 5.01 19.20 -10.64
N VAL A 106 4.97 19.38 -11.96
CA VAL A 106 4.81 20.69 -12.62
C VAL A 106 3.33 21.05 -12.82
N VAL A 107 2.53 20.09 -13.27
CA VAL A 107 1.14 20.31 -13.69
C VAL A 107 0.14 20.01 -12.58
N GLY A 108 0.52 19.20 -11.59
CA GLY A 108 -0.38 18.66 -10.57
C GLY A 108 -0.79 17.22 -10.85
N LEU A 109 -1.42 16.58 -9.86
CA LEU A 109 -1.82 15.17 -9.94
C LEU A 109 -3.19 14.96 -10.61
N GLU A 110 -4.03 15.99 -10.64
CA GLU A 110 -5.42 15.89 -11.11
C GLU A 110 -5.48 15.38 -12.56
N GLY A 111 -6.16 14.25 -12.76
CA GLY A 111 -6.30 13.58 -14.06
C GLY A 111 -5.11 12.70 -14.47
N LEU A 112 -4.01 12.72 -13.72
CA LEU A 112 -2.80 11.93 -13.96
C LEU A 112 -2.65 10.75 -13.00
N GLU A 113 -3.59 10.56 -12.07
CA GLU A 113 -3.55 9.51 -11.05
C GLU A 113 -3.39 8.12 -11.67
N LEU A 114 -4.25 7.82 -12.67
CA LEU A 114 -4.25 6.53 -13.33
C LEU A 114 -3.03 6.34 -14.23
N ALA A 115 -2.54 7.42 -14.86
CA ALA A 115 -1.32 7.39 -15.65
C ALA A 115 -0.10 7.08 -14.76
N LEU A 116 -0.01 7.72 -13.59
CA LEU A 116 1.04 7.47 -12.61
C LEU A 116 0.95 6.05 -12.04
N ALA A 117 -0.25 5.60 -11.65
CA ALA A 117 -0.48 4.25 -11.16
C ALA A 117 -0.12 3.18 -12.20
N GLY A 118 -0.52 3.40 -13.46
CA GLY A 118 -0.17 2.54 -14.59
C GLY A 118 1.32 2.52 -14.89
N ALA A 119 1.99 3.68 -14.90
CA ALA A 119 3.44 3.78 -15.10
C ALA A 119 4.20 3.05 -13.99
N PHE A 120 3.79 3.22 -12.73
CA PHE A 120 4.37 2.50 -11.59
C PHE A 120 4.12 0.99 -11.68
N ALA A 121 2.90 0.56 -12.01
CA ALA A 121 2.56 -0.86 -12.16
C ALA A 121 3.36 -1.51 -13.30
N LEU A 122 3.53 -0.82 -14.43
CA LEU A 122 4.36 -1.26 -15.54
C LEU A 122 5.84 -1.36 -15.13
N PHE A 123 6.37 -0.33 -14.48
CA PHE A 123 7.74 -0.34 -13.96
C PHE A 123 7.97 -1.54 -13.04
N LEU A 124 7.08 -1.76 -12.07
CA LEU A 124 7.18 -2.86 -11.12
C LEU A 124 7.04 -4.22 -11.81
N TYR A 125 6.15 -4.34 -12.78
CA TYR A 125 5.99 -5.55 -13.59
C TYR A 125 7.27 -5.94 -14.32
N ILE A 126 7.87 -4.97 -15.02
CA ILE A 126 9.10 -5.17 -15.77
C ILE A 126 10.27 -5.42 -14.82
N LEU A 127 10.34 -4.72 -13.68
CA LEU A 127 11.36 -4.94 -12.66
C LEU A 127 11.32 -6.37 -12.11
N LEU A 128 10.12 -6.88 -11.80
CA LEU A 128 9.92 -8.26 -11.32
C LEU A 128 10.31 -9.30 -12.38
N ARG A 129 10.00 -9.07 -13.67
CA ARG A 129 10.38 -9.97 -14.76
C ARG A 129 11.88 -9.92 -15.08
N ALA A 130 12.48 -8.74 -15.05
CA ALA A 130 13.91 -8.55 -15.32
C ALA A 130 14.78 -9.10 -14.18
N ASN A 131 14.26 -9.06 -12.95
CA ASN A 131 14.90 -9.56 -11.72
C ASN A 131 16.41 -9.25 -11.65
N PRO A 132 16.81 -7.96 -11.73
CA PRO A 132 18.21 -7.57 -11.67
C PRO A 132 18.81 -7.89 -10.30
N PRO A 133 20.11 -8.20 -10.21
CA PRO A 133 20.74 -8.50 -8.93
C PRO A 133 20.64 -7.30 -7.98
N THR A 134 20.11 -7.53 -6.78
CA THR A 134 19.98 -6.47 -5.77
C THR A 134 21.36 -6.09 -5.19
N PRO A 135 21.76 -4.80 -5.23
CA PRO A 135 23.00 -4.34 -4.62
C PRO A 135 23.06 -4.66 -3.13
N ARG A 136 24.24 -5.05 -2.62
CA ARG A 136 24.40 -5.47 -1.22
C ARG A 136 23.97 -4.39 -0.21
N TRP A 137 24.26 -3.13 -0.50
CA TRP A 137 23.92 -1.98 0.35
C TRP A 137 22.41 -1.73 0.44
N LEU A 138 21.62 -2.16 -0.56
CA LEU A 138 20.18 -1.96 -0.60
C LEU A 138 19.41 -3.04 0.16
N ARG A 139 20.02 -4.20 0.39
CA ARG A 139 19.43 -5.34 1.10
C ARG A 139 18.84 -5.00 2.48
N PRO A 140 19.52 -4.24 3.38
CA PRO A 140 18.92 -3.88 4.67
C PRO A 140 17.66 -3.03 4.51
N PHE A 141 17.66 -2.06 3.58
CA PHE A 141 16.50 -1.20 3.31
C PHE A 141 15.33 -1.99 2.73
N ALA A 142 15.60 -2.87 1.75
CA ALA A 142 14.59 -3.75 1.17
C ALA A 142 14.01 -4.70 2.25
N GLY A 143 14.86 -5.25 3.10
CA GLY A 143 14.46 -6.12 4.21
C GLY A 143 13.63 -5.41 5.27
N TYR A 144 13.95 -4.15 5.58
CA TYR A 144 13.16 -3.30 6.47
C TYR A 144 11.81 -2.97 5.85
N GLY A 145 11.79 -2.44 4.63
CA GLY A 145 10.56 -2.09 3.91
C GLY A 145 9.61 -3.28 3.80
N ALA A 146 10.10 -4.46 3.46
CA ALA A 146 9.26 -5.65 3.35
C ALA A 146 8.61 -6.10 4.67
N LYS A 147 9.13 -5.68 5.83
CA LYS A 147 8.68 -6.16 7.16
C LYS A 147 8.02 -5.09 8.03
N ALA A 148 8.21 -3.82 7.70
CA ALA A 148 7.80 -2.70 8.55
C ALA A 148 7.01 -1.62 7.80
N SER A 149 6.67 -1.82 6.51
CA SER A 149 6.00 -0.80 5.71
C SER A 149 4.66 -0.36 6.32
N PHE A 150 3.86 -1.31 6.83
CA PHE A 150 2.58 -0.97 7.43
C PHE A 150 2.76 -0.16 8.72
N SER A 151 3.62 -0.65 9.62
CA SER A 151 3.93 0.00 10.89
C SER A 151 4.50 1.42 10.67
N LEU A 152 5.40 1.56 9.70
CA LEU A 152 5.97 2.85 9.31
C LEU A 152 4.88 3.80 8.81
N TYR A 153 4.06 3.35 7.86
CA TYR A 153 2.97 4.17 7.32
C TYR A 153 2.02 4.64 8.42
N ALA A 154 1.61 3.76 9.32
CA ALA A 154 0.62 4.06 10.35
C ALA A 154 1.13 5.02 11.45
N MET A 155 2.40 4.91 11.86
CA MET A 155 2.89 5.56 13.08
C MET A 155 3.94 6.64 12.87
N HIS A 156 4.59 6.72 11.70
CA HIS A 156 5.66 7.71 11.49
C HIS A 156 5.17 9.13 11.77
N PHE A 157 3.99 9.51 11.27
CA PHE A 157 3.46 10.86 11.43
C PHE A 157 3.01 11.18 12.86
N PRO A 158 2.24 10.33 13.58
CA PRO A 158 1.97 10.54 15.00
C PRO A 158 3.23 10.72 15.85
N ILE A 159 4.28 9.93 15.62
CA ILE A 159 5.56 10.04 16.34
C ILE A 159 6.24 11.37 16.03
N MET A 160 6.30 11.76 14.75
CA MET A 160 6.89 13.04 14.34
C MET A 160 6.10 14.22 14.90
N ALA A 161 4.76 14.17 14.89
CA ALA A 161 3.91 15.22 15.43
C ALA A 161 4.08 15.35 16.95
N PHE A 162 4.19 14.24 17.67
CA PHE A 162 4.49 14.23 19.10
C PHE A 162 5.88 14.83 19.40
N ALA A 163 6.90 14.42 18.66
CA ALA A 163 8.24 14.98 18.80
C ALA A 163 8.28 16.48 18.47
N ALA A 164 7.58 16.92 17.42
CA ALA A 164 7.49 18.33 17.06
C ALA A 164 6.78 19.14 18.16
N ALA A 165 5.69 18.62 18.74
CA ALA A 165 4.99 19.26 19.84
C ALA A 165 5.89 19.45 21.09
N LEU A 166 6.79 18.49 21.35
CA LEU A 166 7.73 18.57 22.48
C LEU A 166 8.94 19.49 22.21
N LEU A 167 9.46 19.51 20.97
CA LEU A 167 10.78 20.06 20.66
C LEU A 167 10.73 21.40 19.91
N VAL A 168 9.63 21.70 19.22
CA VAL A 168 9.54 22.82 18.26
C VAL A 168 8.48 23.85 18.69
N GLY A 169 7.40 23.41 19.34
CA GLY A 169 6.26 24.28 19.63
C GLY A 169 5.49 24.65 18.35
N SER A 170 4.86 25.83 18.34
CA SER A 170 3.99 26.28 17.25
C SER A 170 4.71 27.00 16.10
N GLU A 171 6.01 27.28 16.23
CA GLU A 171 6.73 28.09 15.25
C GLU A 171 7.46 27.26 14.19
N ARG A 172 7.59 27.86 13.01
CA ARG A 172 8.31 27.25 11.89
C ARG A 172 9.82 27.36 12.13
N LEU A 173 10.50 26.22 12.20
CA LEU A 173 11.95 26.21 12.37
C LEU A 173 12.68 26.86 11.18
N PRO A 174 13.60 27.81 11.41
CA PRO A 174 14.51 28.27 10.36
C PRO A 174 15.46 27.13 9.94
N PRO A 175 15.94 27.11 8.68
CA PRO A 175 16.80 26.05 8.15
C PRO A 175 18.26 26.17 8.64
N THR A 176 18.46 26.16 9.96
CA THR A 176 19.79 26.12 10.59
C THR A 176 20.29 24.69 10.68
N ALA A 177 21.62 24.50 10.75
CA ALA A 177 22.21 23.16 10.87
C ALA A 177 21.67 22.40 12.10
N GLY A 178 21.46 23.09 13.23
CA GLY A 178 20.87 22.49 14.44
C GLY A 178 19.44 22.01 14.22
N ASN A 179 18.60 22.80 13.55
CA ASN A 179 17.22 22.42 13.26
C ASN A 179 17.12 21.29 12.23
N ILE A 180 18.01 21.29 11.23
CA ILE A 180 18.11 20.18 10.26
C ILE A 180 18.52 18.89 10.98
N ALA A 181 19.49 18.97 11.90
CA ALA A 181 19.89 17.82 12.71
C ALA A 181 18.75 17.32 13.61
N LEU A 182 17.97 18.24 14.21
CA LEU A 182 16.79 17.91 15.04
C LEU A 182 15.70 17.19 14.24
N VAL A 183 15.38 17.68 13.03
CA VAL A 183 14.42 17.03 12.12
C VAL A 183 14.95 15.67 11.68
N GLY A 184 16.24 15.57 11.34
CA GLY A 184 16.89 14.31 11.00
C GLY A 184 16.83 13.29 12.14
N ALA A 185 17.08 13.72 13.38
CA ALA A 185 16.97 12.88 14.57
C ALA A 185 15.53 12.41 14.81
N THR A 186 14.55 13.30 14.61
CA THR A 186 13.12 12.97 14.73
C THR A 186 12.68 11.93 13.69
N LEU A 187 13.14 12.07 12.44
CA LEU A 187 12.89 11.09 11.37
C LEU A 187 13.55 9.75 11.69
N ALA A 188 14.81 9.76 12.15
CA ALA A 188 15.52 8.54 12.53
C ALA A 188 14.82 7.82 13.69
N LEU A 189 14.36 8.56 14.70
CA LEU A 189 13.58 8.03 15.82
C LEU A 189 12.26 7.40 15.33
N ALA A 190 11.52 8.07 14.45
CA ALA A 190 10.28 7.55 13.88
C ALA A 190 10.52 6.23 13.12
N VAL A 191 11.54 6.18 12.26
CA VAL A 191 11.91 4.95 11.53
C VAL A 191 12.32 3.84 12.50
N PHE A 192 13.16 4.14 13.49
CA PHE A 192 13.60 3.16 14.48
C PHE A 192 12.44 2.60 15.30
N ALA A 193 11.58 3.46 15.84
CA ALA A 193 10.42 3.08 16.64
C ALA A 193 9.41 2.24 15.84
N CYS A 194 9.16 2.62 14.58
CA CYS A 194 8.31 1.84 13.68
C CYS A 194 8.91 0.46 13.38
N GLY A 195 10.24 0.38 13.19
CA GLY A 195 10.96 -0.87 13.04
C GLY A 195 10.83 -1.78 14.25
N LEU A 196 11.05 -1.24 15.45
CA LEU A 196 10.90 -1.99 16.70
C LEU A 196 9.48 -2.52 16.84
N PHE A 197 8.48 -1.67 16.66
CA PHE A 197 7.08 -2.08 16.72
C PHE A 197 6.75 -3.18 15.70
N ALA A 198 7.21 -3.06 14.45
CA ALA A 198 7.02 -4.06 13.42
C ALA A 198 7.63 -5.42 13.79
N THR A 199 8.78 -5.44 14.49
CA THR A 199 9.37 -6.69 14.97
C THR A 199 8.53 -7.37 16.04
N LEU A 200 7.83 -6.58 16.86
CA LEU A 200 6.95 -7.08 17.93
C LEU A 200 5.57 -7.50 17.39
N THR A 201 5.05 -6.83 16.36
CA THR A 201 3.69 -7.04 15.86
C THR A 201 3.67 -7.69 14.47
N GLU A 202 4.09 -6.96 13.44
CA GLU A 202 4.00 -7.31 12.02
C GLU A 202 4.68 -8.65 11.69
N ARG A 203 5.78 -8.98 12.40
CA ARG A 203 6.48 -10.27 12.28
C ARG A 203 5.64 -11.47 12.72
N HIS A 204 4.66 -11.29 13.59
CA HIS A 204 3.81 -12.35 14.12
C HIS A 204 2.51 -12.53 13.32
N THR A 205 2.16 -11.58 12.44
CA THR A 205 0.92 -11.61 11.65
C THR A 205 0.74 -12.91 10.86
N ALA A 206 1.81 -13.45 10.29
CA ALA A 206 1.75 -14.73 9.57
C ALA A 206 1.36 -15.90 10.48
N ARG A 207 1.88 -15.96 11.71
CA ARG A 207 1.54 -17.03 12.68
C ARG A 207 0.08 -16.95 13.10
N VAL A 208 -0.37 -15.75 13.45
CA VAL A 208 -1.77 -15.50 13.84
C VAL A 208 -2.70 -15.86 12.68
N ARG A 209 -2.38 -15.43 11.47
CA ARG A 209 -3.15 -15.78 10.27
C ARG A 209 -3.24 -17.29 10.07
N THR A 210 -2.12 -18.01 10.08
CA THR A 210 -2.12 -19.47 9.91
C THR A 210 -2.93 -20.18 11.01
N PHE A 211 -2.85 -19.71 12.25
CA PHE A 211 -3.65 -20.24 13.36
C PHE A 211 -5.16 -20.10 13.11
N PHE A 212 -5.62 -18.93 12.67
CA PHE A 212 -7.05 -18.72 12.35
C PHE A 212 -7.49 -19.50 11.11
N TYR A 213 -6.68 -19.55 10.06
CA TYR A 213 -7.00 -20.36 8.86
C TYR A 213 -7.11 -21.84 9.21
N ALA A 214 -6.21 -22.37 10.04
CA ALA A 214 -6.30 -23.75 10.51
C ALA A 214 -7.62 -24.01 11.24
N LYS A 215 -7.99 -23.14 12.21
CA LYS A 215 -9.27 -23.27 12.93
C LYS A 215 -10.50 -23.15 12.02
N LEU A 216 -10.52 -22.20 11.10
CA LEU A 216 -11.64 -22.00 10.18
C LEU A 216 -11.84 -23.22 9.26
N LEU A 217 -10.74 -23.79 8.74
CA LEU A 217 -10.79 -25.00 7.93
C LEU A 217 -11.27 -26.22 8.73
N THR A 218 -10.90 -26.33 10.02
CA THR A 218 -11.41 -27.37 10.91
C THR A 218 -12.92 -27.24 11.13
N VAL A 219 -13.42 -26.02 11.37
CA VAL A 219 -14.85 -25.75 11.53
C VAL A 219 -15.63 -26.06 10.24
N GLN A 220 -15.10 -25.65 9.07
CA GLN A 220 -15.72 -25.91 7.79
C GLN A 220 -15.84 -27.41 7.50
N LYS A 221 -14.79 -28.20 7.78
CA LYS A 221 -14.82 -29.67 7.65
C LYS A 221 -15.83 -30.32 8.62
N ALA A 222 -15.89 -29.86 9.87
CA ALA A 222 -16.84 -30.37 10.86
C ALA A 222 -18.31 -30.02 10.55
N CYS A 223 -18.56 -28.93 9.82
CA CYS A 223 -19.90 -28.55 9.35
C CYS A 223 -20.28 -29.35 8.10
N ALA A 224 -19.35 -29.53 7.16
CA ALA A 224 -19.58 -30.36 5.96
C ALA A 224 -19.82 -31.84 6.32
N GLY A 225 -19.11 -32.39 7.30
CA GLY A 225 -19.32 -33.77 7.76
C GLY A 225 -20.67 -34.02 8.44
N ARG A 226 -21.32 -32.96 8.97
CA ARG A 226 -22.66 -33.04 9.59
C ARG A 226 -23.82 -32.92 8.60
N LEU A 227 -23.57 -32.46 7.37
CA LEU A 227 -24.57 -32.37 6.31
C LEU A 227 -24.66 -33.64 5.45
N VAL A 228 -23.73 -34.59 5.65
CA VAL A 228 -23.64 -35.86 4.90
C VAL A 228 -24.10 -37.06 5.78
N SER A 229 -24.37 -36.82 7.07
CA SER A 229 -24.95 -37.78 8.03
C SER A 229 -26.42 -37.48 8.26
#